data_AF-A0A372FTG8-F1
#
_entry.id   AF-A0A372FTG8-F1
#
_cell.length_a   1.000
_cell.length_b   1.000
_cell.length_c   1.000
_cell.angle_alpha   90.00
_cell.angle_beta   90.00
_cell.angle_gamma   90.00
#
_symmetry.space_group_name_H-M   'P 1'
#
loop_
_entity.id
_entity.type
_entity.pdbx_description
1 polymer ?
#
loop_
_entity_poly.entity_id
_entity_poly.type
_entity_poly.pdbx_seq_one_letter_code
_entity_poly.pdbx_strand_id
1 'polypeptide(L)'
;MSVALTAGVLVALPGTAAADGTVLFDQPFRNNTANGVGAVAVPGVPSGTSSNSACLSASGNTATGPLLSCPTSTDQPGSGKLRLTPASLTRQGGVFGAVSVPTSQGLHVTFNAYQYGGTSTGADGLAFVLAAVDPADPRSPSIIGQPGGSLGYSAAFSGGSVGLSNGYLGIGFDVYGNYSNSIYQGTGCTNPAYISTTGGRVPGQVVIRGPGRNGVGYCAINSTATSTSSAAIALRASTRTASVVPVEVVANTTGSEYTTSTGITVPAGRYAVRLTPVGGTARTLSGALPPVARPPGRASPARTPTCRSPAAVT
;
A
#
# COMPACT_ATOMS: atom_id res chain seq x y z
N MET A 1 1.39 58.55 41.61
CA MET A 1 1.18 57.66 40.44
C MET A 1 1.97 56.39 40.71
N SER A 2 1.29 55.29 41.02
CA SER A 2 1.93 53.98 41.24
C SER A 2 1.64 53.12 40.01
N VAL A 3 2.69 52.74 39.29
CA VAL A 3 2.60 51.86 38.12
C VAL A 3 2.76 50.42 38.60
N ALA A 4 1.71 49.61 38.45
CA ALA A 4 1.77 48.19 38.73
C ALA A 4 2.20 47.43 37.46
N LEU A 5 3.30 46.70 37.52
CA LEU A 5 3.68 45.72 36.49
C LEU A 5 3.04 44.36 36.81
N THR A 6 2.09 43.94 36.00
CA THR A 6 1.61 42.56 35.96
C THR A 6 2.48 41.72 35.04
N ALA A 7 3.20 40.74 35.60
CA ALA A 7 3.90 39.72 34.85
C ALA A 7 2.93 38.59 34.47
N GLY A 8 2.60 38.47 33.18
CA GLY A 8 1.81 37.35 32.66
C GLY A 8 2.70 36.13 32.42
N VAL A 9 2.38 35.00 33.05
CA VAL A 9 3.02 33.71 32.76
C VAL A 9 2.35 33.12 31.51
N LEU A 10 3.08 33.07 30.39
CA LEU A 10 2.70 32.25 29.25
C LEU A 10 3.00 30.78 29.57
N VAL A 11 1.95 29.98 29.74
CA VAL A 11 2.06 28.52 29.75
C VAL A 11 2.05 28.05 28.29
N ALA A 12 3.24 27.80 27.73
CA ALA A 12 3.36 27.09 26.47
C ALA A 12 3.06 25.61 26.72
N LEU A 13 1.88 25.14 26.29
CA LEU A 13 1.62 23.71 26.21
C LEU A 13 2.60 23.10 25.19
N PRO A 14 3.29 22.00 25.50
CA PRO A 14 4.13 21.34 24.51
C PRO A 14 3.25 20.89 23.35
N GLY A 15 3.39 21.57 22.21
CA GLY A 15 2.87 21.06 20.96
C GLY A 15 3.51 19.70 20.70
N THR A 16 2.69 18.70 20.32
CA THR A 16 3.20 17.40 19.87
C THR A 16 4.13 17.65 18.69
N ALA A 17 5.43 17.49 18.90
CA ALA A 17 6.41 17.53 17.84
C ALA A 17 6.10 16.36 16.89
N ALA A 18 5.61 16.66 15.68
CA ALA A 18 5.57 15.68 14.62
C ALA A 18 7.03 15.38 14.24
N ALA A 19 7.49 14.16 14.52
CA ALA A 19 8.77 13.71 14.02
C ALA A 19 8.65 13.59 12.50
N ASP A 20 9.22 14.53 11.77
CA ASP A 20 9.35 14.41 10.32
C ASP A 20 10.37 13.29 10.06
N GLY A 21 9.89 12.16 9.56
CA GLY A 21 10.71 10.98 9.31
C GLY A 21 11.71 11.24 8.17
N THR A 22 12.69 10.34 8.00
CA THR A 22 13.55 10.39 6.81
C THR A 22 12.75 10.01 5.56
N VAL A 23 12.84 10.80 4.49
CA VAL A 23 12.25 10.47 3.19
C VAL A 23 12.99 9.27 2.59
N LEU A 24 12.33 8.12 2.55
CA LEU A 24 12.88 6.87 2.00
C LEU A 24 12.65 6.74 0.49
N PHE A 25 11.54 7.28 0.01
CA PHE A 25 11.11 7.21 -1.38
C PHE A 25 10.16 8.37 -1.68
N ASP A 26 10.48 9.17 -2.69
CA ASP A 26 9.63 10.23 -3.20
C ASP A 26 9.77 10.30 -4.72
N GLN A 27 8.82 9.68 -5.41
CA GLN A 27 8.76 9.71 -6.87
C GLN A 27 7.54 10.53 -7.31
N PRO A 28 7.73 11.78 -7.77
CA PRO A 28 6.62 12.63 -8.18
C PRO A 28 6.03 12.21 -9.54
N PHE A 29 6.79 11.45 -10.34
CA PHE A 29 6.44 10.97 -11.68
C PHE A 29 5.96 12.07 -12.65
N ARG A 30 6.42 13.31 -12.44
CA ARG A 30 6.04 14.49 -13.23
C ARG A 30 6.73 14.58 -14.59
N ASN A 31 7.89 13.93 -14.73
CA ASN A 31 8.71 13.98 -15.93
C ASN A 31 8.66 12.65 -16.69
N ASN A 32 9.32 12.58 -17.84
CA ASN A 32 9.43 11.39 -18.69
C ASN A 32 10.52 10.41 -18.22
N THR A 33 11.13 10.66 -17.07
CA THR A 33 12.03 9.75 -16.34
C THR A 33 11.65 9.74 -14.85
N ALA A 34 11.88 8.62 -14.17
CA ALA A 34 11.74 8.54 -12.71
C ALA A 34 12.95 9.20 -12.03
N ASN A 35 12.82 10.49 -11.70
CA ASN A 35 13.91 11.35 -11.26
C ASN A 35 13.79 11.86 -9.81
N GLY A 36 12.95 11.20 -9.01
CA GLY A 36 12.80 11.49 -7.58
C GLY A 36 13.79 10.74 -6.68
N VAL A 37 13.51 10.74 -5.38
CA VAL A 37 14.27 10.01 -4.36
C VAL A 37 13.88 8.53 -4.36
N GLY A 38 14.88 7.65 -4.35
CA GLY A 38 14.71 6.19 -4.33
C GLY A 38 14.50 5.62 -5.74
N ALA A 39 15.36 4.68 -6.15
CA ALA A 39 15.26 4.07 -7.47
C ALA A 39 13.97 3.25 -7.63
N VAL A 40 13.45 3.17 -8.87
CA VAL A 40 12.25 2.38 -9.20
C VAL A 40 12.62 1.10 -9.94
N ALA A 41 11.85 0.04 -9.72
CA ALA A 41 11.92 -1.22 -10.43
C ALA A 41 10.58 -1.52 -11.12
N VAL A 42 10.65 -2.00 -12.36
CA VAL A 42 9.49 -2.45 -13.13
C VAL A 42 9.53 -3.98 -13.17
N PRO A 43 8.72 -4.67 -12.36
CA PRO A 43 8.68 -6.12 -12.33
C PRO A 43 8.08 -6.70 -13.61
N GLY A 44 8.34 -7.97 -13.87
CA GLY A 44 7.58 -8.76 -14.83
C GLY A 44 6.14 -8.99 -14.40
N VAL A 45 5.37 -9.67 -15.25
CA VAL A 45 3.97 -10.05 -15.01
C VAL A 45 3.82 -11.57 -15.02
N PRO A 46 2.77 -12.13 -14.41
CA PRO A 46 2.49 -13.57 -14.49
C PRO A 46 2.38 -14.07 -15.94
N SER A 47 2.67 -15.36 -16.13
CA SER A 47 2.48 -16.03 -17.42
C SER A 47 1.03 -15.88 -17.92
N GLY A 48 0.88 -15.69 -19.24
CA GLY A 48 -0.41 -15.39 -19.86
C GLY A 48 -0.74 -13.90 -19.95
N THR A 49 0.05 -13.02 -19.32
CA THR A 49 0.03 -11.57 -19.60
C THR A 49 1.27 -11.22 -20.44
N SER A 50 1.11 -10.36 -21.44
CA SER A 50 2.18 -10.06 -22.42
C SER A 50 3.34 -9.27 -21.81
N SER A 51 3.07 -8.22 -21.04
CA SER A 51 4.09 -7.39 -20.39
C SER A 51 3.53 -6.45 -19.33
N ASN A 52 4.42 -5.94 -18.47
CA ASN A 52 4.10 -4.85 -17.56
C ASN A 52 3.76 -3.58 -18.35
N SER A 53 2.57 -3.05 -18.14
CA SER A 53 2.03 -1.89 -18.88
C SER A 53 2.35 -0.53 -18.24
N ALA A 54 3.07 -0.51 -17.11
CA ALA A 54 3.36 0.72 -16.39
C ALA A 54 4.26 1.66 -17.20
N CYS A 55 3.91 2.94 -17.26
CA CYS A 55 4.61 3.97 -18.01
C CYS A 55 4.40 5.37 -17.41
N LEU A 56 5.21 6.33 -17.83
CA LEU A 56 5.08 7.75 -17.48
C LEU A 56 4.21 8.48 -18.49
N SER A 57 3.21 9.22 -18.03
CA SER A 57 2.31 9.96 -18.93
C SER A 57 2.90 11.27 -19.47
N ALA A 58 4.12 11.63 -19.06
CA ALA A 58 4.92 12.69 -19.67
C ALA A 58 5.65 12.16 -20.90
N SER A 59 5.58 12.88 -22.02
CA SER A 59 6.09 12.43 -23.32
C SER A 59 7.62 12.60 -23.46
N GLY A 60 8.22 11.84 -24.38
CA GLY A 60 9.57 12.10 -24.89
C GLY A 60 10.69 11.14 -24.46
N ASN A 61 10.43 10.12 -23.64
CA ASN A 61 11.43 9.10 -23.30
C ASN A 61 10.99 7.70 -23.75
N THR A 62 11.61 7.16 -24.79
CA THR A 62 11.27 5.84 -25.35
C THR A 62 12.35 4.78 -25.15
N ALA A 63 13.47 5.11 -24.50
CA ALA A 63 14.63 4.22 -24.47
C ALA A 63 15.39 4.18 -23.13
N THR A 64 15.27 5.20 -22.27
CA THR A 64 16.19 5.37 -21.14
C THR A 64 15.52 5.07 -19.81
N GLY A 65 16.15 4.20 -19.03
CA GLY A 65 15.74 3.89 -17.66
C GLY A 65 14.63 2.84 -17.55
N PRO A 66 14.27 2.43 -16.33
CA PRO A 66 13.35 1.32 -16.10
C PRO A 66 11.90 1.65 -16.44
N LEU A 67 11.52 2.93 -16.45
CA LEU A 67 10.14 3.38 -16.66
C LEU A 67 10.11 4.42 -17.79
N LEU A 68 9.57 4.02 -18.93
CA LEU A 68 9.52 4.81 -20.16
C LEU A 68 8.24 5.66 -20.24
N SER A 69 8.23 6.64 -21.13
CA SER A 69 7.01 7.33 -21.54
C SER A 69 6.00 6.34 -22.12
N CYS A 70 4.75 6.62 -21.85
CA CYS A 70 3.63 5.89 -22.42
C CYS A 70 3.60 6.03 -23.96
N PRO A 71 3.22 4.97 -24.71
CA PRO A 71 3.11 5.04 -26.17
C PRO A 71 2.17 6.15 -26.66
N THR A 72 1.08 6.34 -25.93
CA THR A 72 0.15 7.48 -26.09
C THR A 72 0.26 8.37 -24.86
N SER A 73 1.12 9.37 -24.96
CA SER A 73 1.46 10.30 -23.88
C SER A 73 1.12 11.73 -24.30
N THR A 74 0.31 12.43 -23.51
CA THR A 74 -0.14 13.79 -23.80
C THR A 74 0.32 14.82 -22.78
N ASP A 75 0.89 14.40 -21.64
CA ASP A 75 1.35 15.37 -20.65
C ASP A 75 2.74 15.91 -21.02
N GLN A 76 2.91 17.21 -20.83
CA GLN A 76 4.24 17.83 -20.90
C GLN A 76 5.08 17.40 -19.68
N PRO A 77 6.42 17.33 -19.81
CA PRO A 77 7.31 17.21 -18.67
C PRO A 77 6.96 18.24 -17.58
N GLY A 78 6.98 17.83 -16.32
CA GLY A 78 6.49 18.60 -15.17
C GLY A 78 5.03 18.31 -14.80
N SER A 79 4.21 17.79 -15.71
CA SER A 79 2.77 17.52 -15.50
C SER A 79 2.40 16.04 -15.49
N GLY A 80 3.36 15.15 -15.78
CA GLY A 80 3.17 13.70 -15.86
C GLY A 80 2.67 13.04 -14.57
N LYS A 81 2.27 11.79 -14.72
CA LYS A 81 1.87 10.84 -13.67
C LYS A 81 2.40 9.46 -14.02
N LEU A 82 2.52 8.60 -13.02
CA LEU A 82 2.64 7.15 -13.24
C LEU A 82 1.29 6.61 -13.73
N ARG A 83 1.28 5.97 -14.91
CA ARG A 83 0.14 5.25 -15.46
C ARG A 83 0.41 3.75 -15.38
N LEU A 84 -0.38 3.02 -14.61
CA LEU A 84 -0.21 1.57 -14.43
C LEU A 84 -0.78 0.76 -15.59
N THR A 85 -1.92 1.20 -16.15
CA THR A 85 -2.58 0.54 -17.28
C THR A 85 -3.09 1.57 -18.29
N PRO A 86 -3.00 1.30 -19.60
CA PRO A 86 -3.68 2.09 -20.61
C PRO A 86 -5.18 1.77 -20.64
N ALA A 87 -5.96 2.54 -21.41
CA ALA A 87 -7.38 2.29 -21.67
C ALA A 87 -7.58 1.14 -22.68
N SER A 88 -7.08 -0.05 -22.36
CA SER A 88 -7.33 -1.28 -23.12
C SER A 88 -7.54 -2.46 -22.18
N LEU A 89 -8.27 -3.47 -22.67
CA LEU A 89 -8.58 -4.68 -21.92
C LEU A 89 -7.30 -5.50 -21.66
N THR A 90 -7.36 -6.35 -20.63
CA THR A 90 -6.31 -7.33 -20.29
C THR A 90 -4.93 -6.69 -20.11
N ARG A 91 -4.88 -5.60 -19.35
CA ARG A 91 -3.64 -4.91 -19.00
C ARG A 91 -3.39 -4.94 -17.52
N GLN A 92 -2.12 -5.01 -17.19
CA GLN A 92 -1.62 -4.95 -15.83
C GLN A 92 -0.29 -4.22 -15.85
N GLY A 93 -0.06 -3.38 -14.86
CA GLY A 93 1.25 -2.80 -14.64
C GLY A 93 1.48 -2.52 -13.16
N GLY A 94 2.73 -2.50 -12.78
CA GLY A 94 3.17 -2.29 -11.42
C GLY A 94 4.56 -1.69 -11.40
N VAL A 95 4.85 -0.95 -10.32
CA VAL A 95 6.17 -0.36 -10.05
C VAL A 95 6.45 -0.57 -8.58
N PHE A 96 7.69 -0.94 -8.26
CA PHE A 96 8.19 -1.01 -6.88
C PHE A 96 9.34 -0.04 -6.67
N GLY A 97 9.62 0.31 -5.42
CA GLY A 97 10.95 0.79 -5.06
C GLY A 97 11.97 -0.31 -5.33
N ALA A 98 13.07 0.02 -5.99
CA ALA A 98 14.12 -0.94 -6.35
C ALA A 98 14.88 -1.47 -5.13
N VAL A 99 14.85 -0.72 -4.03
CA VAL A 99 15.50 -1.03 -2.76
C VAL A 99 14.44 -1.19 -1.69
N SER A 100 14.60 -2.18 -0.81
CA SER A 100 13.72 -2.35 0.34
C SER A 100 13.81 -1.17 1.30
N VAL A 101 12.69 -0.81 1.91
CA VAL A 101 12.66 0.18 2.98
C VAL A 101 12.76 -0.50 4.35
N PRO A 102 13.60 -0.01 5.27
CA PRO A 102 13.64 -0.54 6.63
C PRO A 102 12.34 -0.19 7.34
N THR A 103 11.59 -1.23 7.75
CA THR A 103 10.30 -1.03 8.41
C THR A 103 10.42 -0.96 9.93
N SER A 104 11.61 -1.02 10.53
CA SER A 104 11.77 -1.02 11.99
C SER A 104 11.34 0.28 12.68
N GLN A 105 11.26 1.39 11.93
CA GLN A 105 10.78 2.69 12.43
C GLN A 105 9.36 3.03 11.95
N GLY A 106 8.66 2.05 11.38
CA GLY A 106 7.38 2.24 10.74
C GLY A 106 7.50 2.84 9.34
N LEU A 107 6.36 2.95 8.67
CA LEU A 107 6.23 3.59 7.37
C LEU A 107 5.06 4.57 7.40
N HIS A 108 5.26 5.73 6.80
CA HIS A 108 4.22 6.70 6.49
C HIS A 108 4.31 7.02 5.00
N VAL A 109 3.24 6.75 4.27
CA VAL A 109 3.17 6.87 2.81
C VAL A 109 1.96 7.69 2.42
N THR A 110 2.15 8.66 1.55
CA THR A 110 1.06 9.46 0.97
C THR A 110 1.11 9.43 -0.53
N PHE A 111 -0.04 9.29 -1.19
CA PHE A 111 -0.14 9.40 -2.64
C PHE A 111 -1.57 9.76 -3.05
N ASN A 112 -1.71 10.23 -4.28
CA ASN A 112 -3.02 10.37 -4.92
C ASN A 112 -3.23 9.19 -5.86
N ALA A 113 -4.33 8.47 -5.67
CA ALA A 113 -4.82 7.46 -6.58
C ALA A 113 -5.76 8.08 -7.61
N TYR A 114 -5.71 7.58 -8.85
CA TYR A 114 -6.55 8.04 -9.94
C TYR A 114 -7.10 6.83 -10.70
N GLN A 115 -8.42 6.72 -10.76
CA GLN A 115 -9.11 5.74 -11.59
C GLN A 115 -10.18 6.49 -12.39
N TYR A 116 -10.15 6.43 -13.72
CA TYR A 116 -11.00 7.31 -14.51
C TYR A 116 -11.32 6.81 -15.91
N GLY A 117 -12.30 7.46 -16.54
CA GLY A 117 -12.68 7.23 -17.93
C GLY A 117 -13.40 5.90 -18.15
N GLY A 118 -13.62 5.54 -19.42
CA GLY A 118 -14.41 4.37 -19.81
C GLY A 118 -15.92 4.63 -19.79
N THR A 119 -16.67 3.78 -20.50
CA THR A 119 -18.14 3.88 -20.67
C THR A 119 -18.93 2.92 -19.76
N SER A 120 -18.24 2.01 -19.06
CA SER A 120 -18.80 1.11 -18.06
C SER A 120 -18.38 1.50 -16.64
N THR A 121 -18.75 0.71 -15.63
CA THR A 121 -18.36 0.91 -14.21
C THR A 121 -16.85 0.95 -13.98
N GLY A 122 -16.04 0.59 -14.97
CA GLY A 122 -14.58 0.48 -14.88
C GLY A 122 -14.16 -0.81 -14.17
N ALA A 123 -13.06 -1.41 -14.60
CA ALA A 123 -12.50 -2.59 -13.97
C ALA A 123 -10.98 -2.67 -14.14
N ASP A 124 -10.26 -3.33 -13.23
CA ASP A 124 -10.76 -3.88 -11.94
C ASP A 124 -10.51 -2.91 -10.78
N GLY A 125 -9.34 -2.29 -10.75
CA GLY A 125 -8.91 -1.41 -9.67
C GLY A 125 -7.41 -1.14 -9.72
N LEU A 126 -6.88 -0.63 -8.61
CA LEU A 126 -5.45 -0.57 -8.33
C LEU A 126 -5.17 -1.00 -6.89
N ALA A 127 -3.95 -1.42 -6.59
CA ALA A 127 -3.53 -1.71 -5.22
C ALA A 127 -2.22 -1.00 -4.86
N PHE A 128 -2.15 -0.53 -3.61
CA PHE A 128 -0.87 -0.25 -2.96
C PHE A 128 -0.43 -1.49 -2.18
N VAL A 129 0.84 -1.86 -2.31
CA VAL A 129 1.34 -3.13 -1.78
C VAL A 129 2.61 -2.92 -0.95
N LEU A 130 2.67 -3.62 0.18
CA LEU A 130 3.90 -3.90 0.91
C LEU A 130 4.25 -5.36 0.65
N ALA A 131 5.42 -5.59 0.06
CA ALA A 131 6.00 -6.92 -0.08
C ALA A 131 7.09 -7.08 0.98
N ALA A 132 7.09 -8.21 1.67
CA ALA A 132 8.21 -8.59 2.51
C ALA A 132 9.37 -9.06 1.63
N VAL A 133 10.57 -8.62 1.97
CA VAL A 133 11.80 -9.08 1.31
C VAL A 133 12.64 -9.86 2.31
N ASP A 134 13.52 -10.72 1.80
CA ASP A 134 14.57 -11.29 2.63
C ASP A 134 15.52 -10.16 3.06
N PRO A 135 15.73 -9.91 4.37
CA PRO A 135 16.69 -8.90 4.82
C PRO A 135 18.13 -9.21 4.36
N ALA A 136 18.45 -10.48 4.05
CA ALA A 136 19.74 -10.90 3.52
C ALA A 136 19.86 -10.71 1.99
N ASP A 137 18.74 -10.60 1.27
CA ASP A 137 18.68 -10.28 -0.17
C ASP A 137 17.49 -9.34 -0.44
N PRO A 138 17.61 -8.04 -0.10
CA PRO A 138 16.50 -7.09 -0.06
C PRO A 138 16.08 -6.59 -1.45
N ARG A 139 15.67 -7.52 -2.33
CA ARG A 139 15.25 -7.24 -3.70
C ARG A 139 13.76 -6.97 -3.78
N SER A 140 13.42 -6.00 -4.61
CA SER A 140 12.02 -5.82 -5.04
C SER A 140 11.49 -7.11 -5.71
N PRO A 141 10.19 -7.39 -5.61
CA PRO A 141 9.58 -8.53 -6.30
C PRO A 141 9.87 -8.49 -7.80
N SER A 142 10.29 -9.62 -8.37
CA SER A 142 10.60 -9.71 -9.81
C SER A 142 9.36 -9.85 -10.69
N ILE A 143 8.22 -10.28 -10.13
CA ILE A 143 6.94 -10.49 -10.81
C ILE A 143 5.80 -10.00 -9.90
N ILE A 144 4.84 -9.24 -10.44
CA ILE A 144 3.60 -8.88 -9.72
C ILE A 144 2.61 -10.07 -9.63
N GLY A 145 1.64 -10.00 -8.71
CA GLY A 145 0.57 -11.00 -8.61
C GLY A 145 -0.40 -10.99 -9.80
N GLN A 146 -1.47 -11.77 -9.72
CA GLN A 146 -2.41 -11.96 -10.83
C GLN A 146 -3.14 -10.67 -11.26
N PRO A 147 -3.45 -10.50 -12.55
CA PRO A 147 -4.24 -9.38 -13.05
C PRO A 147 -5.71 -9.48 -12.64
N GLY A 148 -6.50 -8.49 -13.04
CA GLY A 148 -7.94 -8.48 -12.83
C GLY A 148 -8.31 -8.38 -11.34
N GLY A 149 -9.22 -9.25 -10.90
CA GLY A 149 -9.76 -9.24 -9.55
C GLY A 149 -8.75 -9.45 -8.41
N SER A 150 -7.51 -9.84 -8.70
CA SER A 150 -6.43 -9.95 -7.71
C SER A 150 -5.57 -8.69 -7.57
N LEU A 151 -5.79 -7.69 -8.43
CA LEU A 151 -5.14 -6.37 -8.42
C LEU A 151 -3.60 -6.39 -8.34
N GLY A 152 -2.96 -7.43 -8.87
CA GLY A 152 -1.51 -7.60 -8.81
C GLY A 152 -0.94 -7.94 -7.43
N TYR A 153 -1.81 -8.23 -6.45
CA TYR A 153 -1.41 -8.59 -5.10
C TYR A 153 -1.80 -10.03 -4.73
N SER A 154 -3.10 -10.35 -4.75
CA SER A 154 -3.58 -11.60 -4.19
C SER A 154 -3.39 -12.79 -5.15
N ALA A 155 -3.52 -14.00 -4.60
CA ALA A 155 -3.74 -15.19 -5.41
C ALA A 155 -5.10 -15.12 -6.13
N ALA A 156 -5.31 -16.00 -7.11
CA ALA A 156 -6.59 -16.16 -7.81
C ALA A 156 -7.02 -17.62 -7.83
N PHE A 157 -8.30 -17.85 -8.11
CA PHE A 157 -8.96 -19.16 -8.14
C PHE A 157 -8.70 -19.96 -6.86
N SER A 158 -8.90 -19.31 -5.70
CA SER A 158 -8.69 -19.91 -4.37
C SER A 158 -7.30 -20.54 -4.19
N GLY A 159 -6.26 -19.87 -4.68
CA GLY A 159 -4.88 -20.35 -4.63
C GLY A 159 -4.40 -21.14 -5.84
N GLY A 160 -5.26 -21.40 -6.83
CA GLY A 160 -4.88 -22.04 -8.09
C GLY A 160 -3.88 -21.23 -8.92
N SER A 161 -3.93 -19.90 -8.82
CA SER A 161 -2.90 -19.01 -9.37
C SER A 161 -2.20 -18.26 -8.24
N VAL A 162 -0.88 -18.26 -8.27
CA VAL A 162 -0.07 -17.63 -7.21
C VAL A 162 -0.20 -16.11 -7.21
N GLY A 163 -0.25 -15.53 -6.01
CA GLY A 163 -0.23 -14.08 -5.80
C GLY A 163 1.19 -13.50 -5.82
N LEU A 164 1.30 -12.24 -5.42
CA LEU A 164 2.57 -11.55 -5.24
C LEU A 164 3.45 -12.29 -4.24
N SER A 165 4.65 -12.69 -4.66
CA SER A 165 5.57 -13.41 -3.79
C SER A 165 5.87 -12.61 -2.52
N ASN A 166 5.75 -13.26 -1.37
CA ASN A 166 5.95 -12.68 -0.05
C ASN A 166 5.13 -11.38 0.19
N GLY A 167 3.90 -11.31 -0.32
CA GLY A 167 2.99 -10.21 -0.03
C GLY A 167 2.77 -10.07 1.48
N TYR A 168 2.85 -8.84 1.99
CA TYR A 168 2.66 -8.54 3.42
C TYR A 168 1.33 -7.81 3.67
N LEU A 169 1.07 -6.75 2.90
CA LEU A 169 -0.18 -5.99 2.97
C LEU A 169 -0.57 -5.51 1.57
N GLY A 170 -1.81 -5.79 1.15
CA GLY A 170 -2.35 -5.34 -0.13
C GLY A 170 -3.61 -4.51 0.06
N ILE A 171 -3.51 -3.20 -0.19
CA ILE A 171 -4.62 -2.25 -0.09
C ILE A 171 -5.20 -2.05 -1.48
N GLY A 172 -6.28 -2.75 -1.79
CA GLY A 172 -6.96 -2.69 -3.08
C GLY A 172 -8.06 -1.64 -3.09
N PHE A 173 -7.99 -0.72 -4.04
CA PHE A 173 -9.01 0.27 -4.38
C PHE A 173 -9.84 -0.29 -5.53
N ASP A 174 -10.81 -1.13 -5.18
CA ASP A 174 -11.52 -2.02 -6.09
C ASP A 174 -12.80 -1.34 -6.63
N VAL A 175 -12.74 -0.90 -7.89
CA VAL A 175 -13.90 -0.27 -8.54
C VAL A 175 -14.92 -1.30 -9.01
N TYR A 176 -14.47 -2.53 -9.32
CA TYR A 176 -15.31 -3.54 -9.93
C TYR A 176 -15.94 -4.51 -8.93
N GLY A 177 -15.25 -4.79 -7.83
CA GLY A 177 -15.74 -5.56 -6.70
C GLY A 177 -15.24 -7.00 -6.60
N ASN A 178 -14.32 -7.41 -7.48
CA ASN A 178 -13.75 -8.77 -7.47
C ASN A 178 -12.71 -8.95 -6.36
N TYR A 179 -12.03 -7.89 -5.93
CA TYR A 179 -11.07 -7.99 -4.83
C TYR A 179 -11.77 -8.25 -3.48
N SER A 180 -13.10 -8.07 -3.41
CA SER A 180 -13.98 -8.49 -2.30
C SER A 180 -14.63 -9.87 -2.51
N ASN A 181 -14.06 -10.74 -3.33
CA ASN A 181 -14.58 -12.08 -3.62
C ASN A 181 -13.56 -13.16 -3.24
N SER A 182 -14.02 -14.26 -2.64
CA SER A 182 -13.16 -15.35 -2.16
C SER A 182 -12.46 -16.09 -3.30
N ILE A 183 -12.90 -15.96 -4.55
CA ILE A 183 -12.20 -16.49 -5.72
C ILE A 183 -10.82 -15.81 -5.87
N TYR A 184 -10.68 -14.54 -5.50
CA TYR A 184 -9.46 -13.74 -5.68
C TYR A 184 -8.61 -13.66 -4.41
N GLN A 185 -8.47 -14.79 -3.72
CA GLN A 185 -7.63 -14.96 -2.55
C GLN A 185 -6.90 -16.31 -2.58
N GLY A 186 -6.02 -16.55 -1.61
CA GLY A 186 -5.35 -17.83 -1.45
C GLY A 186 -6.15 -18.82 -0.60
N THR A 187 -5.52 -19.95 -0.29
CA THR A 187 -6.06 -20.92 0.67
C THR A 187 -5.82 -20.47 2.12
N GLY A 188 -6.57 -21.04 3.07
CA GLY A 188 -6.39 -20.79 4.50
C GLY A 188 -7.10 -19.54 5.04
N CYS A 189 -8.02 -18.95 4.27
CA CYS A 189 -8.73 -17.74 4.67
C CYS A 189 -10.07 -18.03 5.33
N THR A 190 -10.34 -17.30 6.42
CA THR A 190 -11.70 -17.10 6.93
C THR A 190 -12.29 -15.88 6.22
N ASN A 191 -13.50 -16.01 5.68
CA ASN A 191 -14.15 -14.95 4.91
C ASN A 191 -15.03 -14.07 5.82
N PRO A 192 -14.71 -12.77 5.98
CA PRO A 192 -15.60 -11.83 6.65
C PRO A 192 -16.90 -11.62 5.85
N ALA A 193 -17.93 -11.06 6.50
CA ALA A 193 -19.25 -10.83 5.88
C ALA A 193 -19.23 -9.94 4.63
N TYR A 194 -18.16 -9.16 4.42
CA TYR A 194 -17.95 -8.33 3.23
C TYR A 194 -17.21 -9.05 2.10
N ILE A 195 -16.83 -10.33 2.27
CA ILE A 195 -16.23 -11.15 1.22
C ILE A 195 -17.29 -12.09 0.65
N SER A 196 -17.56 -11.92 -0.64
CA SER A 196 -18.48 -12.77 -1.38
C SER A 196 -17.91 -14.18 -1.54
N THR A 197 -18.65 -15.18 -1.08
CA THR A 197 -18.34 -16.61 -1.22
C THR A 197 -19.13 -17.31 -2.32
N THR A 198 -20.06 -16.59 -2.96
CA THR A 198 -20.94 -17.09 -4.03
C THR A 198 -20.51 -16.62 -5.41
N GLY A 199 -19.31 -16.04 -5.54
CA GLY A 199 -18.81 -15.50 -6.80
C GLY A 199 -19.33 -14.10 -7.15
N GLY A 200 -20.17 -13.50 -6.30
CA GLY A 200 -20.63 -12.11 -6.44
C GLY A 200 -19.54 -11.06 -6.29
N ARG A 201 -19.82 -9.82 -6.69
CA ARG A 201 -18.94 -8.65 -6.59
C ARG A 201 -19.40 -7.74 -5.47
N VAL A 202 -18.48 -7.02 -4.85
CA VAL A 202 -18.77 -5.91 -3.93
C VAL A 202 -18.07 -4.64 -4.44
N PRO A 203 -18.69 -3.92 -5.40
CA PRO A 203 -18.03 -2.82 -6.11
C PRO A 203 -17.72 -1.62 -5.22
N GLY A 204 -16.71 -0.84 -5.62
CA GLY A 204 -16.36 0.43 -5.00
C GLY A 204 -15.98 0.28 -3.53
N GLN A 205 -15.03 -0.61 -3.23
CA GLN A 205 -14.56 -0.83 -1.86
C GLN A 205 -13.05 -0.68 -1.78
N VAL A 206 -12.56 -0.23 -0.63
CA VAL A 206 -11.15 -0.41 -0.27
C VAL A 206 -11.05 -1.63 0.62
N VAL A 207 -10.33 -2.65 0.16
CA VAL A 207 -10.11 -3.89 0.90
C VAL A 207 -8.63 -4.01 1.23
N ILE A 208 -8.35 -4.39 2.46
CA ILE A 208 -7.00 -4.69 2.93
C ILE A 208 -6.89 -6.20 3.04
N ARG A 209 -5.93 -6.77 2.31
CA ARG A 209 -5.56 -8.17 2.40
C ARG A 209 -4.23 -8.31 3.13
N GLY A 210 -4.16 -9.31 4.01
CA GLY A 210 -2.98 -9.63 4.80
C GLY A 210 -1.98 -10.51 4.04
N PRO A 211 -0.99 -11.08 4.75
CA PRO A 211 0.15 -11.72 4.12
C PRO A 211 -0.23 -12.94 3.28
N GLY A 212 0.59 -13.21 2.27
CA GLY A 212 0.43 -14.37 1.42
C GLY A 212 1.72 -14.75 0.71
N ARG A 213 1.82 -16.03 0.35
CA ARG A 213 2.92 -16.57 -0.44
C ARG A 213 2.41 -17.67 -1.33
N ASN A 214 2.81 -17.62 -2.60
CA ASN A 214 2.31 -18.54 -3.63
C ASN A 214 0.77 -18.50 -3.68
N GLY A 215 0.10 -19.64 -3.51
CA GLY A 215 -1.37 -19.75 -3.46
C GLY A 215 -1.97 -19.70 -2.06
N VAL A 216 -1.21 -19.43 -1.00
CA VAL A 216 -1.66 -19.49 0.40
C VAL A 216 -1.73 -18.09 1.01
N GLY A 217 -2.79 -17.79 1.77
CA GLY A 217 -2.98 -16.51 2.45
C GLY A 217 -3.70 -15.46 1.58
N TYR A 218 -3.24 -14.21 1.64
CA TYR A 218 -3.90 -13.05 1.01
C TYR A 218 -5.35 -12.85 1.50
N CYS A 219 -5.61 -13.20 2.75
CA CYS A 219 -6.94 -13.14 3.33
C CYS A 219 -7.36 -11.70 3.56
N ALA A 220 -8.64 -11.39 3.34
CA ALA A 220 -9.15 -10.06 3.64
C ALA A 220 -9.18 -9.86 5.16
N ILE A 221 -8.57 -8.78 5.63
CA ILE A 221 -8.45 -8.45 7.06
C ILE A 221 -9.21 -7.18 7.43
N ASN A 222 -9.54 -6.32 6.45
CA ASN A 222 -10.35 -5.13 6.66
C ASN A 222 -10.97 -4.65 5.35
N SER A 223 -12.08 -3.89 5.42
CA SER A 223 -12.74 -3.31 4.25
C SER A 223 -13.55 -2.08 4.64
N THR A 224 -13.79 -1.18 3.68
CA THR A 224 -14.83 -0.15 3.80
C THR A 224 -16.25 -0.74 3.74
N ALA A 225 -16.41 -1.96 3.23
CA ALA A 225 -17.66 -2.70 3.25
C ALA A 225 -17.83 -3.44 4.58
N THR A 226 -19.07 -3.53 5.03
CA THR A 226 -19.48 -4.33 6.19
C THR A 226 -20.23 -5.61 5.78
N SER A 227 -20.73 -5.66 4.55
CA SER A 227 -21.42 -6.82 3.96
C SER A 227 -21.23 -6.87 2.45
N THR A 228 -21.60 -7.98 1.81
CA THR A 228 -21.58 -8.11 0.35
C THR A 228 -22.59 -7.20 -0.38
N SER A 229 -23.51 -6.57 0.35
CA SER A 229 -24.48 -5.59 -0.18
C SER A 229 -24.12 -4.14 0.17
N SER A 230 -22.94 -3.88 0.74
CA SER A 230 -22.49 -2.52 1.04
C SER A 230 -22.47 -1.64 -0.21
N ALA A 231 -22.97 -0.41 -0.06
CA ALA A 231 -22.96 0.56 -1.15
C ALA A 231 -21.52 0.91 -1.59
N ALA A 232 -21.34 1.09 -2.90
CA ALA A 232 -20.08 1.50 -3.47
C ALA A 232 -19.69 2.91 -3.01
N ILE A 233 -18.42 3.09 -2.64
CA ILE A 233 -17.82 4.41 -2.48
C ILE A 233 -17.19 4.85 -3.81
N ALA A 234 -17.21 6.14 -4.08
CA ALA A 234 -16.70 6.67 -5.34
C ALA A 234 -15.16 6.66 -5.35
N LEU A 235 -14.57 5.67 -6.02
CA LEU A 235 -13.11 5.56 -6.21
C LEU A 235 -12.64 6.04 -7.59
N ARG A 236 -13.57 6.49 -8.43
CA ARG A 236 -13.32 6.89 -9.81
C ARG A 236 -14.22 8.01 -10.29
N ALA A 237 -13.83 8.66 -11.39
CA ALA A 237 -14.63 9.68 -12.07
C ALA A 237 -14.45 9.60 -13.61
N SER A 238 -15.10 10.50 -14.36
CA SER A 238 -14.99 10.55 -15.82
C SER A 238 -13.60 11.00 -16.31
N THR A 239 -12.93 11.88 -15.58
CA THR A 239 -11.62 12.44 -15.94
C THR A 239 -10.60 12.21 -14.85
N ARG A 240 -9.31 12.25 -15.21
CA ARG A 240 -8.20 12.16 -14.24
C ARG A 240 -8.34 13.21 -13.14
N THR A 241 -8.58 14.46 -13.51
CA THR A 241 -8.71 15.58 -12.56
C THR A 241 -9.87 15.40 -11.59
N ALA A 242 -11.00 14.85 -12.04
CA ALA A 242 -12.14 14.61 -11.17
C ALA A 242 -11.99 13.34 -10.31
N SER A 243 -11.01 12.47 -10.60
CA SER A 243 -10.87 11.14 -9.99
C SER A 243 -9.90 11.06 -8.82
N VAL A 244 -9.45 12.20 -8.29
CA VAL A 244 -8.42 12.22 -7.25
C VAL A 244 -8.95 11.55 -5.98
N VAL A 245 -8.27 10.51 -5.53
CA VAL A 245 -8.46 9.89 -4.21
C VAL A 245 -7.15 10.05 -3.44
N PRO A 246 -7.05 11.04 -2.54
CA PRO A 246 -5.93 11.14 -1.60
C PRO A 246 -5.88 9.93 -0.69
N VAL A 247 -4.68 9.38 -0.48
CA VAL A 247 -4.42 8.21 0.35
C VAL A 247 -3.24 8.48 1.27
N GLU A 248 -3.41 8.06 2.53
CA GLU A 248 -2.38 8.04 3.55
C GLU A 248 -2.35 6.67 4.22
N VAL A 249 -1.18 6.04 4.22
CA VAL A 249 -0.94 4.72 4.79
C VAL A 249 0.11 4.83 5.88
N VAL A 250 -0.21 4.33 7.05
CA VAL A 250 0.70 4.22 8.18
C VAL A 250 0.82 2.76 8.57
N ALA A 251 2.05 2.26 8.65
CA ALA A 251 2.37 0.98 9.26
C ALA A 251 3.28 1.25 10.46
N ASN A 252 2.72 1.31 11.67
CA ASN A 252 3.48 1.58 12.88
C ASN A 252 4.00 0.28 13.50
N THR A 253 5.24 -0.06 13.21
CA THR A 253 5.96 -1.21 13.76
C THR A 253 6.78 -0.86 15.01
N THR A 254 6.74 0.41 15.45
CA THR A 254 7.54 0.88 16.59
C THR A 254 6.92 0.42 17.91
N GLY A 255 7.64 0.65 19.02
CA GLY A 255 7.15 0.39 20.37
C GLY A 255 6.23 1.48 20.94
N SER A 256 5.98 2.57 20.20
CA SER A 256 5.24 3.73 20.66
C SER A 256 4.13 4.12 19.69
N GLU A 257 3.17 4.93 20.16
CA GLU A 257 2.17 5.53 19.29
C GLU A 257 2.82 6.54 18.32
N TYR A 258 2.25 6.63 17.12
CA TYR A 258 2.66 7.60 16.09
C TYR A 258 1.45 8.40 15.63
N THR A 259 1.60 9.72 15.57
CA THR A 259 0.56 10.64 15.09
C THR A 259 1.06 11.40 13.87
N THR A 260 0.34 11.29 12.76
CA THR A 260 0.68 11.99 11.52
C THR A 260 0.34 13.48 11.62
N SER A 261 0.99 14.31 10.81
CA SER A 261 0.72 15.76 10.73
C SER A 261 -0.72 16.09 10.35
N THR A 262 -1.42 15.13 9.77
CA THR A 262 -2.81 15.23 9.33
C THR A 262 -3.80 14.62 10.36
N GLY A 263 -3.31 14.30 11.56
CA GLY A 263 -4.10 13.91 12.72
C GLY A 263 -4.45 12.42 12.85
N ILE A 264 -3.85 11.53 12.05
CA ILE A 264 -4.07 10.08 12.24
C ILE A 264 -3.17 9.59 13.38
N THR A 265 -3.78 9.09 14.45
CA THR A 265 -3.06 8.45 15.56
C THR A 265 -3.08 6.93 15.40
N VAL A 266 -1.91 6.30 15.41
CA VAL A 266 -1.73 4.86 15.16
C VAL A 266 -0.91 4.23 16.30
N PRO A 267 -1.52 3.35 17.12
CA PRO A 267 -0.80 2.65 18.17
C PRO A 267 0.34 1.77 17.66
N ALA A 268 1.25 1.40 18.56
CA ALA A 268 2.31 0.43 18.31
C ALA A 268 1.75 -0.90 17.75
N GLY A 269 2.39 -1.44 16.73
CA GLY A 269 2.00 -2.70 16.09
C GLY A 269 0.70 -2.62 15.27
N ARG A 270 0.26 -1.42 14.86
CA ARG A 270 -0.97 -1.22 14.08
C ARG A 270 -0.73 -0.50 12.77
N TYR A 271 -1.71 -0.63 11.88
CA TYR A 271 -1.76 0.16 10.65
C TYR A 271 -2.99 1.08 10.65
N ALA A 272 -2.91 2.13 9.85
CA ALA A 272 -4.04 2.93 9.43
C ALA A 272 -3.95 3.23 7.94
N VAL A 273 -5.09 3.19 7.25
CA VAL A 273 -5.23 3.56 5.84
C VAL A 273 -6.36 4.57 5.78
N ARG A 274 -6.03 5.83 5.53
CA ARG A 274 -7.01 6.86 5.28
C ARG A 274 -7.10 7.15 3.79
N LEU A 275 -8.31 7.24 3.28
CA LEU A 275 -8.57 7.72 1.93
C LEU A 275 -9.74 8.70 1.90
N THR A 276 -9.77 9.58 0.91
CA THR A 276 -10.93 10.44 0.64
C THR A 276 -11.54 10.06 -0.70
N PRO A 277 -12.70 9.36 -0.72
CA PRO A 277 -13.40 9.05 -1.95
C PRO A 277 -13.75 10.31 -2.75
N VAL A 278 -13.93 10.16 -4.07
CA VAL A 278 -14.32 11.25 -4.96
C VAL A 278 -15.64 11.87 -4.49
N GLY A 279 -15.61 13.17 -4.16
CA GLY A 279 -16.78 13.90 -3.65
C GLY A 279 -17.29 13.40 -2.29
N GLY A 280 -16.55 12.54 -1.60
CA GLY A 280 -16.91 11.96 -0.31
C GLY A 280 -16.07 12.47 0.84
N THR A 281 -16.40 12.02 2.06
CA THR A 281 -15.64 12.31 3.27
C THR A 281 -14.54 11.28 3.48
N ALA A 282 -13.43 11.70 4.10
CA ALA A 282 -12.33 10.82 4.48
C ALA A 282 -12.82 9.62 5.30
N ARG A 283 -12.28 8.44 4.98
CA ARG A 283 -12.52 7.17 5.67
C ARG A 283 -11.19 6.58 6.13
N THR A 284 -11.14 6.08 7.35
CA THR A 284 -9.95 5.43 7.90
C THR A 284 -10.25 3.98 8.23
N LEU A 285 -9.48 3.06 7.66
CA LEU A 285 -9.41 1.66 8.07
C LEU A 285 -8.19 1.48 8.98
N SER A 286 -8.36 0.87 10.15
CA SER A 286 -7.25 0.56 11.04
C SER A 286 -7.34 -0.86 11.58
N GLY A 287 -6.20 -1.42 11.96
CA GLY A 287 -6.11 -2.80 12.43
C GLY A 287 -4.74 -3.14 12.97
N ALA A 288 -4.61 -4.34 13.51
CA ALA A 288 -3.30 -4.88 13.89
C ALA A 288 -2.46 -5.14 12.64
N LEU A 289 -1.16 -4.84 12.69
CA LEU A 289 -0.24 -5.29 11.67
C LEU A 289 -0.16 -6.83 11.70
N PRO A 290 -0.19 -7.50 10.55
CA PRO A 290 0.02 -8.93 10.50
C PRO A 290 1.38 -9.31 11.09
N PRO A 291 1.50 -10.44 11.80
CA PRO A 291 2.79 -10.88 12.30
C PRO A 291 3.74 -11.14 11.12
N VAL A 292 4.98 -10.67 11.23
CA VAL A 292 6.03 -11.00 10.26
C VAL A 292 6.48 -12.42 10.55
N ALA A 293 6.27 -13.35 9.62
CA ALA A 293 6.79 -14.71 9.77
C ALA A 293 8.32 -14.65 9.87
N ARG A 294 8.87 -15.11 10.98
CA ARG A 294 10.33 -15.23 11.13
C ARG A 294 10.80 -16.35 10.20
N PRO A 295 11.91 -16.18 9.44
CA PRO A 295 12.44 -17.27 8.64
C PRO A 295 12.71 -18.48 9.53
N PRO A 296 12.33 -19.71 9.13
CA PRO A 296 12.69 -20.90 9.87
C PRO A 296 14.22 -21.03 9.86
N GLY A 297 14.84 -21.03 11.04
CA GLY A 297 16.29 -21.28 11.16
C GLY A 297 17.06 -20.45 12.18
N ARG A 298 16.46 -19.43 12.79
CA ARG A 298 17.12 -18.72 13.91
C ARG A 298 16.39 -19.05 15.20
N ALA A 299 16.87 -20.02 15.96
CA ALA A 299 16.49 -20.16 17.35
C ALA A 299 16.73 -18.82 18.06
N SER A 300 15.85 -18.43 19.00
CA SER A 300 16.21 -17.38 19.95
C SER A 300 17.44 -17.85 20.73
N PRO A 301 18.47 -17.01 20.96
CA PRO A 301 19.41 -17.34 22.03
C PRO A 301 18.57 -17.45 23.30
N ALA A 302 18.56 -18.65 23.90
CA ALA A 302 17.99 -18.85 25.20
C ALA A 302 18.57 -17.77 26.13
N ARG A 303 17.71 -17.08 26.87
CA ARG A 303 18.13 -16.24 27.99
C ARG A 303 18.88 -17.16 28.95
N THR A 304 20.20 -17.18 28.88
CA THR A 304 21.03 -17.79 29.92
C THR A 304 20.77 -17.00 31.19
N PRO A 305 20.36 -17.63 32.31
CA PRO A 305 20.21 -16.91 33.56
C PRO A 305 21.59 -16.45 34.02
N THR A 306 21.67 -15.15 34.28
CA THR A 306 22.65 -14.41 35.09
C THR A 306 23.74 -15.26 35.77
N CYS A 307 25.00 -15.02 35.43
CA CYS A 307 26.14 -15.36 36.29
C CYS A 307 25.96 -14.68 37.67
N ARG A 308 25.80 -15.49 38.72
CA ARG A 308 25.99 -15.05 40.11
C ARG A 308 27.47 -14.75 40.33
N SER A 309 27.75 -13.62 40.99
CA SER A 309 29.06 -13.24 41.52
C SER A 309 29.61 -14.33 42.46
N PRO A 310 30.93 -14.59 42.49
CA PRO A 310 31.53 -15.44 43.51
C PRO A 310 31.56 -14.68 44.84
N ALA A 311 31.01 -15.29 45.90
CA ALA A 311 31.21 -14.83 47.26
C ALA A 311 32.66 -15.09 47.67
N ALA A 312 33.31 -14.07 48.22
CA ALA A 312 34.60 -14.19 48.86
C ALA A 312 34.48 -15.10 50.10
N VAL A 313 35.33 -16.11 50.17
CA VAL A 313 35.57 -16.89 51.40
C VAL A 313 36.74 -16.22 52.13
N THR A 314 36.46 -15.73 53.33
CA THR A 314 37.45 -15.46 54.38
C THR A 314 37.84 -16.75 55.08
#